data_AF-A0A831LTQ4-F1
#
_entry.id   AF-A0A831LTQ4-F1
#
_cell.length_a   1.000
_cell.length_b   1.000
_cell.length_c   1.000
_cell.angle_alpha   90.00
_cell.angle_beta   90.00
_cell.angle_gamma   90.00
#
_symmetry.space_group_name_H-M   'P 1'
#
loop_
_entity.id
_entity.type
_entity.pdbx_description
1 polymer ?
#
loop_
_entity_poly.entity_id
_entity_poly.type
_entity_poly.pdbx_seq_one_letter_code
_entity_poly.pdbx_strand_id
1 'polypeptide(L)' 'MSPFLELLEASLANKRGLIFYLNGQIVAGYVTKIGDHAVEVRNQQHDRVILLLDRLDGVAQ' A
#
# COMPACT_ATOMS: atom_id res chain seq x y z
N MET A 1 0.99 -10.88 14.41
CA MET A 1 1.28 -9.70 13.58
C MET A 1 0.35 -9.76 12.38
N SER A 2 -0.19 -8.64 11.89
CA SER A 2 -1.08 -8.69 10.72
C SER A 2 -0.27 -8.98 9.46
N PRO A 3 -0.64 -9.95 8.60
CA PRO A 3 0.06 -10.23 7.34
C PRO A 3 0.18 -9.01 6.42
N PHE A 4 -0.77 -8.07 6.52
CA PHE A 4 -0.69 -6.80 5.80
C PHE A 4 0.52 -5.97 6.24
N LEU A 5 0.75 -5.86 7.54
CA LEU A 5 1.78 -4.99 8.09
C LEU A 5 3.17 -5.41 7.59
N GLU A 6 3.45 -6.72 7.58
CA GLU A 6 4.73 -7.27 7.10
C GLU A 6 5.00 -6.89 5.63
N LEU A 7 3.98 -6.97 4.77
CA LEU A 7 4.11 -6.56 3.37
C LEU A 7 4.32 -5.05 3.22
N LEU A 8 3.59 -4.24 3.99
CA LEU A 8 3.72 -2.78 3.96
C LEU A 8 5.11 -2.34 4.45
N GLU A 9 5.61 -2.93 5.53
CA GLU A 9 6.95 -2.67 6.08
C GLU A 9 8.04 -3.10 5.10
N ALA A 10 7.91 -4.28 4.48
CA ALA A 10 8.84 -4.74 3.46
C ALA A 10 8.87 -3.81 2.24
N SER A 11 7.70 -3.30 1.81
CA SER A 11 7.57 -2.31 0.74
C SER A 11 8.23 -0.98 1.12
N LEU A 12 7.97 -0.48 2.33
CA LEU A 12 8.55 0.76 2.84
C LEU A 12 10.08 0.69 2.93
N ALA A 13 10.62 -0.40 3.47
CA ALA A 13 12.05 -0.58 3.66
C ALA A 13 12.81 -0.72 2.35
N ASN A 14 12.26 -1.50 1.40
CA ASN A 14 12.97 -1.88 0.18
C ASN A 14 12.49 -1.16 -1.09
N LYS A 15 11.52 -0.24 -0.96
CA LYS A 15 10.79 0.36 -2.09
C LYS A 15 10.22 -0.69 -3.05
N ARG A 16 9.86 -1.86 -2.53
CA ARG A 16 9.31 -2.95 -3.32
C ARG A 16 7.87 -2.61 -3.66
N GLY A 17 7.52 -2.69 -4.94
CA GLY A 17 6.16 -2.47 -5.41
C GLY A 17 5.19 -3.49 -4.80
N LEU A 18 3.97 -3.04 -4.54
CA LEU A 18 2.82 -3.83 -4.13
C LEU A 18 1.66 -3.52 -5.08
N ILE A 19 0.72 -4.45 -5.13
CA ILE A 19 -0.58 -4.28 -5.77
C ILE A 19 -1.64 -4.23 -4.66
N PHE A 20 -2.35 -3.12 -4.57
CA PHE A 20 -3.43 -2.88 -3.63
C PHE A 20 -4.78 -3.06 -4.32
N TYR A 21 -5.66 -3.86 -3.71
CA TYR A 21 -7.03 -4.06 -4.17
C TYR A 21 -7.98 -3.32 -3.24
N LEU A 22 -8.82 -2.44 -3.79
CA LEU A 22 -9.69 -1.55 -3.01
C LEU A 22 -11.00 -1.28 -3.76
N ASN A 23 -12.11 -1.81 -3.26
CA ASN A 23 -13.45 -1.74 -3.87
C ASN A 23 -13.46 -2.13 -5.35
N GLY A 24 -12.74 -3.20 -5.71
CA GLY A 24 -12.60 -3.68 -7.10
C GLY A 24 -11.68 -2.84 -7.99
N GLN A 25 -11.03 -1.80 -7.46
CA GLN A 25 -9.95 -1.08 -8.14
C GLN A 25 -8.59 -1.66 -7.79
N ILE A 26 -7.63 -1.43 -8.69
CA ILE A 26 -6.23 -1.86 -8.53
C ILE A 26 -5.35 -0.62 -8.50
N VAL A 27 -4.56 -0.48 -7.43
CA VAL A 27 -3.53 0.55 -7.31
C VAL A 27 -2.18 -0.16 -7.20
N ALA A 28 -1.28 0.10 -8.13
CA ALA A 28 0.10 -0.41 -8.06
C ALA A 28 1.04 0.70 -7.59
N GLY A 29 1.99 0.39 -6.71
CA GLY A 29 2.97 1.34 -6.21
C GLY A 29 3.75 0.80 -5.02
N TYR A 30 4.69 1.57 -4.48
CA TYR A 30 5.42 1.19 -3.26
C TYR A 30 5.07 2.14 -2.11
N VAL A 31 5.13 1.61 -0.90
CA VAL A 31 4.80 2.35 0.32
C VAL A 31 5.89 3.38 0.63
N THR A 32 5.48 4.61 0.92
CA THR A 32 6.37 5.71 1.35
C THR A 32 6.15 6.12 2.80
N LYS A 33 4.98 5.81 3.37
CA LYS A 33 4.66 6.05 4.78
C LYS A 33 3.54 5.13 5.26
N ILE A 34 3.67 4.59 6.46
CA ILE A 34 2.60 3.86 7.16
C ILE A 34 2.11 4.75 8.30
N GLY A 35 0.81 5.03 8.34
CA GLY A 35 0.13 5.67 9.45
C GLY A 35 -0.90 4.75 10.08
N ASP A 36 -1.59 5.23 11.11
CA ASP A 36 -2.47 4.40 11.95
C ASP A 36 -3.68 3.83 11.19
N HIS A 37 -4.22 4.60 10.23
CA HIS A 37 -5.43 4.23 9.47
C HIS A 37 -5.23 4.25 7.96
N ALA A 38 -4.06 4.68 7.49
CA ALA A 38 -3.81 4.89 6.08
C ALA A 38 -2.35 4.59 5.73
N VAL A 39 -2.13 4.24 4.47
CA VAL A 39 -0.82 4.09 3.88
C VAL A 39 -0.64 5.07 2.74
N GLU A 40 0.53 5.69 2.69
CA GLU A 40 0.96 6.51 1.58
C GLU A 40 1.74 5.65 0.58
N VAL A 41 1.35 5.75 -0.69
CA VAL A 41 1.90 5.01 -1.81
C VAL A 41 2.34 5.99 -2.87
N ARG A 42 3.49 5.72 -3.50
CA ARG A 42 3.93 6.42 -4.71
C ARG A 42 3.82 5.50 -5.92
N ASN A 43 3.36 6.05 -7.04
CA ASN A 43 3.31 5.33 -8.31
C ASN A 43 3.67 6.25 -9.49
N GLN A 44 3.52 5.75 -10.72
CA GLN A 44 3.88 6.50 -11.93
C GLN A 44 2.85 7.56 -12.33
N GLN A 45 1.58 7.37 -11.95
CA GLN A 45 0.47 8.25 -12.33
C GLN A 45 0.34 9.44 -11.37
N HIS A 46 0.67 9.22 -10.10
CA HIS A 46 0.52 10.17 -9.01
C HIS A 46 1.76 10.12 -8.11
N ASP A 47 2.31 11.30 -7.80
CA ASP A 47 3.43 11.41 -6.87
C ASP A 47 3.07 10.95 -5.45
N ARG A 48 1.78 11.02 -5.09
CA ARG A 48 1.25 10.65 -3.77
C ARG A 48 -0.16 10.10 -3.88
N VAL A 49 -0.37 8.90 -3.34
CA VAL A 49 -1.66 8.24 -3.20
C VAL A 49 -1.86 7.88 -1.73
N ILE A 50 -3.04 8.15 -1.17
CA ILE A 50 -3.40 7.79 0.21
C ILE A 50 -4.47 6.71 0.14
N LEU A 51 -4.18 5.54 0.73
CA LEU A 51 -5.11 4.42 0.80
C LEU A 51 -5.50 4.19 2.25
N LEU A 52 -6.81 4.08 2.51
CA LEU A 52 -7.32 3.74 3.84
C LEU A 52 -7.18 2.23 4.08
N LEU A 53 -6.57 1.85 5.20
CA LEU A 53 -6.27 0.44 5.50
C LEU A 53 -7.54 -0.38 5.75
N ASP A 54 -8.58 0.22 6.30
CA ASP A 54 -9.89 -0.40 6.56
C ASP A 54 -10.70 -0.67 5.27
N ARG A 55 -10.27 -0.12 4.13
CA ARG A 55 -10.92 -0.28 2.82
C ARG A 55 -10.17 -1.23 1.88
N LEU A 56 -9.01 -1.75 2.29
CA LEU A 56 -8.26 -2.68 1.47
C LEU A 56 -8.95 -4.04 1.47
N ASP A 57 -9.26 -4.52 0.27
CA ASP A 57 -9.73 -5.88 0.06
C ASP A 57 -8.57 -6.88 0.09
N GLY A 58 -7.37 -6.43 -0.31
CA GLY A 58 -6.18 -7.26 -0.38
C GLY A 58 -4.92 -6.51 -0.78
N VAL A 59 -3.77 -7.13 -0.53
CA VAL A 59 -2.45 -6.67 -0.97
C VAL A 59 -1.68 -7.86 -1.53
N ALA A 60 -1.03 -7.67 -2.68
CA ALA A 60 -0.13 -8.64 -3.29
C ALA A 60 1.25 -8.02 -3.51
N GLN A 61 2.28 -8.87 -3.48
CA GLN A 61 3.70 -8.53 -3.63
C GLN A 61 4.31 -9.26 -4.81
#